data_AF-A0A6M0RXS3-F1
#
_entry.id   AF-A0A6M0RXS3-F1
#
_cell.length_a   1.000
_cell.length_b   1.000
_cell.length_c   1.000
_cell.angle_alpha   90.00
_cell.angle_beta   90.00
_cell.angle_gamma   90.00
#
_symmetry.space_group_name_H-M   'P 1'
#
loop_
_entity.id
_entity.type
_entity.pdbx_description
1 polymer ?
#
loop_
_entity_poly.entity_id
_entity_poly.type
_entity_poly.pdbx_seq_one_letter_code
_entity_poly.pdbx_strand_id
1 'polypeptide(L)'
;MKFPTIKQCCGGALMLTALIASPAILKASNANAFSPNMAEGLNLTSEQQAELNAIKDNARTQIEAILTEDQVAELDGQTGRDRRQAMRSINLSEEQRTQLQAIREESRASADEVFTDEQQAQLQAMRANRIEGRKNRREEFAEELNLTAEQRAELDAIKEDARTRVEAILTEEQLAALEGKTGRERGQAMRSFDLSEDQRAELQVIREESRVAADAVLTDEQKAQLQEILTNRGNRRPR
;
A
#
# COMPACT_ATOMS: atom_id res chain seq x y z
N MET A 1 7.48 -3.87 -51.12
CA MET A 1 7.89 -2.46 -51.30
C MET A 1 7.01 -1.58 -50.43
N LYS A 2 7.65 -0.74 -49.60
CA LYS A 2 7.19 0.55 -49.04
C LYS A 2 6.10 0.54 -47.94
N PHE A 3 6.58 0.67 -46.70
CA PHE A 3 5.92 1.34 -45.58
C PHE A 3 5.60 2.81 -45.92
N PRO A 4 4.57 3.40 -45.28
CA PRO A 4 4.53 4.83 -45.04
C PRO A 4 4.82 5.20 -43.58
N THR A 5 5.37 6.40 -43.48
CA THR A 5 6.19 7.01 -42.42
C THR A 5 5.37 8.04 -41.61
N ILE A 6 5.51 8.00 -40.28
CA ILE A 6 5.69 9.08 -39.28
C ILE A 6 4.86 10.40 -39.35
N LYS A 7 4.25 10.74 -38.20
CA LYS A 7 4.26 12.07 -37.51
C LYS A 7 4.36 11.74 -36.01
N GLN A 8 5.40 11.99 -35.21
CA GLN A 8 6.26 13.14 -34.91
C GLN A 8 5.51 14.42 -34.49
N CYS A 9 5.28 14.53 -33.18
CA CYS A 9 5.14 15.80 -32.47
C CYS A 9 6.26 15.87 -31.42
N CYS A 10 7.06 16.93 -31.49
CA CYS A 10 8.14 17.28 -30.57
C CYS A 10 7.58 18.01 -29.35
N GLY A 11 8.23 17.86 -28.19
CA GLY A 11 8.17 18.84 -27.12
C GLY A 11 8.56 18.29 -25.75
N GLY A 12 9.78 18.56 -25.31
CA GLY A 12 10.18 18.40 -23.90
C GLY A 12 11.48 17.64 -23.69
N ALA A 13 12.61 18.35 -23.81
CA ALA A 13 13.94 17.80 -23.63
C ALA A 13 14.27 17.53 -22.15
N LEU A 14 14.52 16.27 -21.81
CA LEU A 14 15.55 15.87 -20.85
C LEU A 14 16.27 14.66 -21.45
N MET A 15 17.31 14.95 -22.24
CA MET A 15 18.23 13.95 -22.78
C MET A 15 19.14 13.47 -21.64
N LEU A 16 18.79 12.34 -21.01
CA LEU A 16 19.77 11.49 -20.35
C LEU A 16 20.14 10.37 -21.33
N THR A 17 21.20 10.59 -22.10
CA THR A 17 21.83 9.54 -22.90
C THR A 17 22.50 8.53 -21.97
N ALA A 18 21.85 7.38 -21.75
CA ALA A 18 22.52 6.19 -21.23
C ALA A 18 22.56 5.12 -22.34
N LEU A 19 23.54 5.26 -23.22
CA LEU A 19 24.03 4.14 -24.02
C LEU A 19 24.87 3.28 -23.08
N ILE A 20 24.42 2.05 -22.81
CA ILE A 20 25.15 0.77 -22.92
C ILE A 20 24.14 -0.31 -22.50
N ALA A 21 23.63 -1.03 -23.50
CA ALA A 21 23.14 -2.38 -23.28
C ALA A 21 24.34 -3.25 -22.90
N SER A 22 24.43 -3.64 -21.64
CA SER A 22 25.21 -4.79 -21.21
C SER A 22 24.23 -5.79 -20.62
N PRO A 23 24.16 -7.05 -21.10
CA PRO A 23 23.59 -8.11 -20.32
C PRO A 23 24.59 -8.39 -19.19
N ALA A 24 24.52 -7.58 -18.14
CA ALA A 24 25.07 -8.01 -16.87
C ALA A 24 24.30 -9.28 -16.52
N ILE A 25 24.98 -10.43 -16.56
CA ILE A 25 24.52 -11.62 -15.87
C ILE A 25 24.55 -11.23 -14.39
N LEU A 26 23.45 -10.61 -13.95
CA LEU A 26 23.17 -10.37 -12.55
C LEU A 26 23.09 -11.76 -11.93
N LYS A 27 24.04 -12.03 -11.05
CA LYS A 27 24.05 -13.20 -10.19
C LYS A 27 22.69 -13.19 -9.48
N ALA A 28 21.81 -14.10 -9.87
CA ALA A 28 20.47 -14.21 -9.31
C ALA A 28 20.59 -14.31 -7.78
N SER A 29 20.33 -13.20 -7.08
CA SER A 29 20.23 -13.23 -5.64
C SER A 29 18.97 -14.03 -5.32
N ASN A 30 19.18 -15.21 -4.76
CA ASN A 30 18.17 -16.22 -4.50
C ASN A 30 17.32 -15.81 -3.28
N ALA A 31 16.61 -14.69 -3.40
CA ALA A 31 15.65 -14.20 -2.43
C ALA A 31 14.33 -14.00 -3.16
N ASN A 32 13.51 -15.07 -3.20
CA ASN A 32 12.19 -15.09 -3.82
C ASN A 32 11.39 -13.81 -3.45
N ALA A 33 11.20 -12.95 -4.46
CA ALA A 33 10.43 -11.70 -4.37
C ALA A 33 8.96 -11.95 -4.06
N PHE A 34 8.46 -13.03 -4.64
CA PHE A 34 7.13 -13.54 -4.43
C PHE A 34 7.17 -14.49 -3.23
N SER A 35 6.18 -14.34 -2.34
CA SER A 35 5.97 -15.38 -1.32
C SER A 35 5.88 -16.72 -2.04
N PRO A 36 6.64 -17.76 -1.63
CA PRO A 36 6.57 -19.09 -2.26
C PRO A 36 5.12 -19.57 -2.44
N ASN A 37 4.27 -19.27 -1.46
CA ASN A 37 2.84 -19.60 -1.46
C ASN A 37 2.06 -18.90 -2.60
N MET A 38 2.50 -17.73 -3.04
CA MET A 38 1.87 -16.98 -4.12
C MET A 38 2.34 -17.47 -5.49
N ALA A 39 3.62 -17.85 -5.62
CA ALA A 39 4.14 -18.45 -6.83
C ALA A 39 3.50 -19.83 -7.10
N GLU A 40 3.37 -20.65 -6.06
CA GLU A 40 2.67 -21.94 -6.13
C GLU A 40 1.17 -21.75 -6.39
N GLY A 41 0.53 -20.81 -5.69
CA GLY A 41 -0.90 -20.54 -5.85
C GLY A 41 -1.31 -20.08 -7.26
N LEU A 42 -0.41 -19.44 -8.00
CA LEU A 42 -0.63 -18.96 -9.38
C LEU A 42 0.01 -19.88 -10.44
N ASN A 43 0.64 -20.98 -10.01
CA ASN A 43 1.42 -21.87 -10.88
C ASN A 43 2.42 -21.11 -11.77
N LEU A 44 3.18 -20.18 -11.19
CA LEU A 44 4.12 -19.36 -11.95
C LEU A 44 5.28 -20.22 -12.50
N THR A 45 5.61 -20.03 -13.78
CA THR A 45 6.77 -20.72 -14.38
C THR A 45 8.09 -20.19 -13.81
N SER A 46 9.18 -20.94 -14.01
CA SER A 46 10.54 -20.50 -13.65
C SER A 46 10.91 -19.16 -14.30
N GLU A 47 10.51 -18.98 -15.56
CA GLU A 47 10.77 -17.77 -16.33
C GLU A 47 9.97 -16.59 -15.77
N GLN A 48 8.68 -16.76 -15.50
CA GLN A 48 7.85 -15.71 -14.88
C GLN A 48 8.38 -15.32 -13.50
N GLN A 49 8.82 -16.28 -12.69
CA GLN A 49 9.43 -15.99 -11.38
C GLN A 49 10.74 -15.20 -11.52
N ALA A 50 11.57 -15.54 -12.51
CA ALA A 50 12.81 -14.81 -12.79
C ALA A 50 12.52 -13.37 -13.22
N GLU A 51 11.52 -13.16 -14.08
CA GLU A 51 11.13 -11.84 -14.56
C GLU A 51 10.55 -10.96 -13.45
N LEU A 52 9.67 -11.51 -12.60
CA LEU A 52 9.15 -10.80 -11.43
C LEU A 52 10.24 -10.45 -10.41
N ASN A 53 11.23 -11.32 -10.24
CA ASN A 53 12.40 -11.02 -9.41
C ASN A 53 13.21 -9.85 -10.02
N ALA A 54 13.44 -9.86 -11.33
CA ALA A 54 14.14 -8.79 -12.02
C ALA A 54 13.42 -7.44 -11.92
N ILE A 55 12.08 -7.42 -12.07
CA ILE A 55 11.25 -6.22 -11.88
C ILE A 55 11.41 -5.69 -10.45
N LYS A 56 11.32 -6.56 -9.43
CA LYS A 56 11.50 -6.15 -8.03
C LYS A 56 12.91 -5.58 -7.80
N ASP A 57 13.94 -6.23 -8.30
CA ASP A 57 15.33 -5.80 -8.08
C ASP A 57 15.62 -4.47 -8.79
N ASN A 58 15.06 -4.29 -9.99
CA ASN A 58 15.08 -3.01 -10.68
C ASN A 58 14.35 -1.92 -9.85
N ALA A 59 13.13 -2.19 -9.40
CA ALA A 59 12.36 -1.26 -8.56
C ALA A 59 13.12 -0.89 -7.28
N ARG A 60 13.77 -1.86 -6.63
CA ARG A 60 14.59 -1.62 -5.45
C ARG A 60 15.78 -0.71 -5.76
N THR A 61 16.44 -0.92 -6.90
CA THR A 61 17.58 -0.11 -7.34
C THR A 61 17.14 1.33 -7.60
N GLN A 62 16.01 1.53 -8.29
CA GLN A 62 15.42 2.85 -8.49
C GLN A 62 15.06 3.51 -7.16
N ILE A 63 14.50 2.77 -6.21
CA ILE A 63 14.18 3.30 -4.87
C ILE A 63 15.46 3.69 -4.11
N GLU A 64 16.53 2.89 -4.17
CA GLU A 64 17.79 3.24 -3.51
C GLU A 64 18.40 4.50 -4.12
N ALA A 65 18.27 4.71 -5.44
CA ALA A 65 18.81 5.88 -6.14
C ALA A 65 18.12 7.22 -5.79
N ILE A 66 16.89 7.18 -5.27
CA ILE A 66 16.17 8.40 -4.85
C ILE A 66 16.41 8.74 -3.38
N LEU A 67 17.02 7.85 -2.61
CA LEU A 67 17.33 8.07 -1.20
C LEU A 67 18.68 8.78 -1.04
N THR A 68 18.83 9.51 0.06
CA THR A 68 20.11 10.07 0.49
C THR A 68 21.02 8.97 1.05
N GLU A 69 22.33 9.23 1.09
CA GLU A 69 23.31 8.28 1.66
C GLU A 69 22.96 7.90 3.11
N ASP A 70 22.54 8.87 3.93
CA ASP A 70 22.13 8.63 5.32
C ASP A 70 20.87 7.74 5.40
N GLN A 71 19.86 7.99 4.55
CA GLN A 71 18.65 7.15 4.49
C GLN A 71 18.97 5.74 3.99
N VAL A 72 19.90 5.58 3.04
CA VAL A 72 20.37 4.28 2.58
C VAL A 72 21.08 3.53 3.71
N ALA A 73 21.94 4.21 4.47
CA ALA A 73 22.63 3.63 5.62
C ALA A 73 21.64 3.16 6.70
N GLU A 74 20.55 3.88 6.94
CA GLU A 74 19.49 3.47 7.88
C GLU A 74 18.75 2.19 7.43
N LEU A 75 18.74 1.92 6.12
CA LEU A 75 18.13 0.73 5.53
C LEU A 75 19.13 -0.41 5.31
N ASP A 76 20.43 -0.17 5.54
CA ASP A 76 21.47 -1.16 5.29
C ASP A 76 21.34 -2.35 6.24
N GLY A 77 21.67 -3.54 5.75
CA GLY A 77 21.51 -4.80 6.48
C GLY A 77 20.06 -5.24 6.73
N GLN A 78 19.06 -4.38 6.46
CA GLN A 78 17.66 -4.74 6.67
C GLN A 78 17.07 -5.47 5.47
N THR A 79 16.26 -6.49 5.74
CA THR A 79 15.61 -7.29 4.70
C THR A 79 14.13 -7.50 4.99
N GLY A 80 13.38 -7.93 3.97
CA GLY A 80 12.00 -8.39 4.12
C GLY A 80 11.07 -7.40 4.82
N ARG A 81 10.56 -7.80 5.99
CA ARG A 81 9.60 -7.04 6.79
C ARG A 81 10.26 -5.85 7.49
N ASP A 82 11.47 -6.01 8.01
CA ASP A 82 12.17 -5.00 8.79
C ASP A 82 12.54 -3.81 7.91
N ARG A 83 13.07 -4.08 6.72
CA ARG A 83 13.33 -3.05 5.72
C ARG A 83 12.07 -2.26 5.36
N ARG A 84 10.92 -2.95 5.23
CA ARG A 84 9.64 -2.29 4.94
C ARG A 84 9.17 -1.42 6.10
N GLN A 85 9.49 -1.80 7.33
CA GLN A 85 9.16 -1.01 8.52
C GLN A 85 10.07 0.22 8.62
N ALA A 86 11.38 0.06 8.43
CA ALA A 86 12.29 1.20 8.47
C ALA A 86 12.04 2.18 7.31
N MET A 87 11.73 1.69 6.11
CA MET A 87 11.34 2.55 4.99
C MET A 87 10.10 3.42 5.31
N ARG A 88 9.28 3.04 6.30
CA ARG A 88 8.16 3.86 6.78
C ARG A 88 8.54 4.82 7.91
N SER A 89 9.65 4.56 8.61
CA SER A 89 10.14 5.42 9.69
C SER A 89 11.14 6.47 9.20
N ILE A 90 11.80 6.26 8.05
CA ILE A 90 12.67 7.27 7.48
C ILE A 90 11.87 8.47 6.96
N ASN A 91 12.41 9.66 7.19
CA ASN A 91 11.80 10.91 6.74
C ASN A 91 12.07 11.12 5.24
N LEU A 92 11.14 10.67 4.39
CA LEU A 92 11.18 10.91 2.94
C LEU A 92 10.67 12.32 2.60
N SER A 93 11.37 13.03 1.71
CA SER A 93 10.90 14.29 1.10
C SER A 93 9.68 14.05 0.21
N GLU A 94 9.02 15.12 -0.21
CA GLU A 94 7.86 15.07 -1.11
C GLU A 94 8.24 14.53 -2.49
N GLU A 95 9.36 14.99 -3.04
CA GLU A 95 9.88 14.53 -4.32
C GLU A 95 10.21 13.04 -4.25
N GLN A 96 10.83 12.59 -3.16
CA GLN A 96 11.13 11.18 -2.92
C GLN A 96 9.86 10.34 -2.82
N ARG A 97 8.82 10.82 -2.13
CA ARG A 97 7.52 10.12 -2.03
C ARG A 97 6.85 9.98 -3.39
N THR A 98 6.90 11.04 -4.20
CA THR A 98 6.33 11.07 -5.56
C THR A 98 7.05 10.08 -6.47
N GLN A 99 8.39 10.12 -6.49
CA GLN A 99 9.20 9.18 -7.26
C GLN A 99 9.00 7.74 -6.79
N LEU A 100 8.94 7.50 -5.48
CA LEU A 100 8.65 6.19 -4.92
C LEU A 100 7.28 5.65 -5.34
N GLN A 101 6.27 6.52 -5.47
CA GLN A 101 4.96 6.13 -5.96
C GLN A 101 5.03 5.77 -7.45
N ALA A 102 5.67 6.59 -8.28
CA ALA A 102 5.84 6.33 -9.70
C ALA A 102 6.55 4.98 -9.94
N ILE A 103 7.67 4.73 -9.25
CA ILE A 103 8.41 3.45 -9.33
C ILE A 103 7.50 2.28 -8.96
N ARG A 104 6.66 2.42 -7.93
CA ARG A 104 5.73 1.36 -7.50
C ARG A 104 4.61 1.10 -8.51
N GLU A 105 4.12 2.14 -9.18
CA GLU A 105 3.08 2.03 -10.19
C GLU A 105 3.65 1.38 -11.46
N GLU A 106 4.81 1.84 -11.93
CA GLU A 106 5.53 1.24 -13.05
C GLU A 106 5.85 -0.24 -12.78
N SER A 107 6.44 -0.55 -11.62
CA SER A 107 6.76 -1.93 -11.25
C SER A 107 5.53 -2.84 -11.19
N ARG A 108 4.37 -2.30 -10.82
CA ARG A 108 3.11 -3.05 -10.83
C ARG A 108 2.63 -3.30 -12.26
N ALA A 109 2.67 -2.28 -13.11
CA ALA A 109 2.30 -2.41 -14.51
C ALA A 109 3.19 -3.45 -15.21
N SER A 110 4.51 -3.37 -15.05
CA SER A 110 5.44 -4.36 -15.60
C SER A 110 5.18 -5.76 -15.05
N ALA A 111 4.87 -5.90 -13.76
CA ALA A 111 4.56 -7.21 -13.18
C ALA A 111 3.24 -7.78 -13.71
N ASP A 112 2.23 -6.93 -13.95
CA ASP A 112 0.95 -7.35 -14.49
C ASP A 112 1.09 -7.91 -15.92
N GLU A 113 2.04 -7.40 -16.71
CA GLU A 113 2.36 -7.90 -18.07
C GLU A 113 3.01 -9.31 -18.09
N VAL A 114 3.61 -9.75 -16.98
CA VAL A 114 4.24 -11.08 -16.88
C VAL A 114 3.20 -12.20 -16.72
N PHE A 115 2.04 -11.86 -16.16
CA PHE A 115 0.98 -12.84 -15.88
C PHE A 115 0.13 -13.13 -17.12
N THR A 116 -0.37 -14.36 -17.24
CA THR A 116 -1.41 -14.68 -18.22
C THR A 116 -2.76 -14.10 -17.81
N ASP A 117 -3.69 -13.99 -18.75
CA ASP A 117 -5.07 -13.54 -18.48
C ASP A 117 -5.74 -14.36 -17.37
N GLU A 118 -5.53 -15.68 -17.35
CA GLU A 118 -6.06 -16.57 -16.31
C GLU A 118 -5.43 -16.30 -14.94
N GLN A 119 -4.11 -16.07 -14.89
CA GLN A 119 -3.42 -15.72 -13.64
C GLN A 119 -3.84 -14.34 -13.13
N GLN A 120 -4.07 -13.38 -14.02
CA GLN A 120 -4.64 -12.07 -13.66
C GLN A 120 -6.06 -12.20 -13.09
N ALA A 121 -6.92 -13.00 -13.73
CA ALA A 121 -8.26 -13.30 -13.21
C ALA A 121 -8.19 -13.97 -11.83
N GLN A 122 -7.26 -14.91 -11.63
CA GLN A 122 -7.04 -15.55 -10.34
C GLN A 122 -6.57 -14.54 -9.27
N LEU A 123 -5.65 -13.63 -9.62
CA LEU A 123 -5.22 -12.54 -8.74
C LEU A 123 -6.40 -11.64 -8.35
N GLN A 124 -7.29 -11.30 -9.28
CA GLN A 124 -8.50 -10.53 -8.99
C GLN A 124 -9.43 -11.29 -8.03
N ALA A 125 -9.65 -12.59 -8.25
CA ALA A 125 -10.43 -13.44 -7.33
C ALA A 125 -9.80 -13.50 -5.94
N MET A 126 -8.47 -13.66 -5.84
CA MET A 126 -7.75 -13.61 -4.55
C MET A 126 -7.90 -12.25 -3.85
N ARG A 127 -7.93 -11.15 -4.60
CA ARG A 127 -8.18 -9.80 -4.07
C ARG A 127 -9.62 -9.70 -3.53
N ALA A 128 -10.61 -10.19 -4.28
CA ALA A 128 -12.02 -10.22 -3.87
C ALA A 128 -12.21 -11.06 -2.59
N ASN A 129 -11.69 -12.28 -2.55
CA ASN A 129 -11.73 -13.17 -1.37
C ASN A 129 -11.06 -12.52 -0.15
N ARG A 130 -9.98 -11.75 -0.34
CA ARG A 130 -9.34 -11.01 0.75
C ARG A 130 -10.22 -9.88 1.27
N ILE A 131 -10.99 -9.22 0.40
CA ILE A 131 -11.95 -8.18 0.79
C ILE A 131 -13.09 -8.81 1.58
N GLU A 132 -13.64 -9.92 1.09
CA GLU A 132 -14.69 -10.68 1.77
C GLU A 132 -14.22 -11.18 3.14
N GLY A 133 -13.05 -11.83 3.22
CA GLY A 133 -12.47 -12.25 4.49
C GLY A 133 -12.17 -11.11 5.46
N ARG A 134 -12.08 -9.85 5.01
CA ARG A 134 -12.05 -8.68 5.92
C ARG A 134 -13.44 -8.32 6.45
N LYS A 135 -14.48 -8.43 5.62
CA LYS A 135 -15.86 -8.23 6.06
C LYS A 135 -16.24 -9.28 7.10
N ASN A 136 -15.95 -10.55 6.81
CA ASN A 136 -16.24 -11.66 7.73
C ASN A 136 -15.51 -11.49 9.06
N ARG A 137 -14.22 -11.09 9.06
CA ARG A 137 -13.51 -10.78 10.31
C ARG A 137 -14.10 -9.58 11.07
N ARG A 138 -14.68 -8.61 10.37
CA ARG A 138 -15.37 -7.47 11.02
C ARG A 138 -16.66 -7.95 11.68
N GLU A 139 -17.40 -8.83 11.02
CA GLU A 139 -18.62 -9.46 11.54
C GLU A 139 -18.30 -10.36 12.74
N GLU A 140 -17.32 -11.25 12.60
CA GLU A 140 -16.82 -12.12 13.68
C GLU A 140 -16.39 -11.29 14.89
N PHE A 141 -15.67 -10.19 14.68
CA PHE A 141 -15.28 -9.30 15.77
C PHE A 141 -16.48 -8.60 16.43
N ALA A 142 -17.50 -8.22 15.65
CA ALA A 142 -18.71 -7.63 16.19
C ALA A 142 -19.55 -8.66 16.97
N GLU A 143 -19.51 -9.93 16.58
CA GLU A 143 -20.11 -11.05 17.31
C GLU A 143 -19.32 -11.39 18.59
N GLU A 144 -17.98 -11.39 18.51
CA GLU A 144 -17.07 -11.61 19.66
C GLU A 144 -17.33 -10.60 20.78
N LEU A 145 -17.64 -9.35 20.43
CA LEU A 145 -18.02 -8.27 21.35
C LEU A 145 -19.53 -8.21 21.66
N ASN A 146 -20.33 -9.11 21.07
CA ASN A 146 -21.79 -9.12 21.18
C ASN A 146 -22.42 -7.74 20.87
N LEU A 147 -21.92 -7.05 19.85
CA LEU A 147 -22.42 -5.71 19.47
C LEU A 147 -23.84 -5.80 18.93
N THR A 148 -24.73 -4.96 19.45
CA THR A 148 -26.10 -4.84 18.95
C THR A 148 -26.15 -4.22 17.56
N ALA A 149 -27.29 -4.34 16.87
CA ALA A 149 -27.49 -3.72 15.56
C ALA A 149 -27.36 -2.18 15.63
N GLU A 150 -27.86 -1.60 16.72
CA GLU A 150 -27.80 -0.16 17.01
C GLU A 150 -26.36 0.29 17.23
N GLN A 151 -25.59 -0.42 18.07
CA GLN A 151 -24.17 -0.11 18.30
C GLN A 151 -23.36 -0.22 16.99
N ARG A 152 -23.65 -1.22 16.16
CA ARG A 152 -23.00 -1.36 14.83
C ARG A 152 -23.32 -0.18 13.93
N ALA A 153 -24.57 0.25 13.88
CA ALA A 153 -25.00 1.40 13.09
C ALA A 153 -24.34 2.70 13.58
N GLU A 154 -24.23 2.88 14.90
CA GLU A 154 -23.58 4.05 15.51
C GLU A 154 -22.07 4.09 15.21
N LEU A 155 -21.38 2.95 15.29
CA LEU A 155 -19.96 2.85 14.92
C LEU A 155 -19.72 3.14 13.43
N ASP A 156 -20.59 2.66 12.54
CA ASP A 156 -20.51 2.98 11.11
C ASP A 156 -20.79 4.48 10.88
N ALA A 157 -21.74 5.09 11.61
CA ALA A 157 -22.01 6.54 11.54
C ALA A 157 -20.82 7.38 12.03
N ILE A 158 -20.19 7.01 13.15
CA ILE A 158 -18.97 7.68 13.67
C ILE A 158 -17.84 7.62 12.65
N LYS A 159 -17.70 6.51 11.93
CA LYS A 159 -16.67 6.36 10.90
C LYS A 159 -16.95 7.23 9.67
N GLU A 160 -18.20 7.33 9.21
CA GLU A 160 -18.56 8.21 8.10
C GLU A 160 -18.50 9.70 8.48
N ASP A 161 -18.83 10.06 9.72
CA ASP A 161 -18.64 11.41 10.26
C ASP A 161 -17.15 11.78 10.28
N ALA A 162 -16.30 10.92 10.86
CA ALA A 162 -14.86 11.13 10.88
C ALA A 162 -14.30 11.28 9.46
N ARG A 163 -14.79 10.47 8.51
CA ARG A 163 -14.41 10.59 7.10
C ARG A 163 -14.81 11.94 6.50
N THR A 164 -16.04 12.40 6.75
CA THR A 164 -16.53 13.71 6.28
C THR A 164 -15.66 14.84 6.84
N ARG A 165 -15.30 14.77 8.12
CA ARG A 165 -14.40 15.75 8.75
C ARG A 165 -12.99 15.70 8.17
N VAL A 166 -12.47 14.50 7.89
CA VAL A 166 -11.19 14.37 7.16
C VAL A 166 -11.27 14.99 5.77
N GLU A 167 -12.38 14.84 5.07
CA GLU A 167 -12.57 15.45 3.74
C GLU A 167 -12.60 16.98 3.81
N ALA A 168 -13.20 17.56 4.84
CA ALA A 168 -13.32 19.01 5.01
C ALA A 168 -11.99 19.75 5.22
N ILE A 169 -10.96 19.05 5.69
CA ILE A 169 -9.63 19.64 5.97
C ILE A 169 -8.66 19.50 4.79
N LEU A 170 -9.05 18.78 3.74
CA LEU A 170 -8.26 18.60 2.53
C LEU A 170 -8.51 19.74 1.54
N THR A 171 -7.52 20.00 0.69
CA THR A 171 -7.69 20.89 -0.46
C THR A 171 -8.59 20.27 -1.53
N GLU A 172 -9.15 21.09 -2.42
CA GLU A 172 -9.96 20.62 -3.55
C GLU A 172 -9.19 19.62 -4.44
N GLU A 173 -7.89 19.86 -4.67
CA GLU A 173 -7.03 18.97 -5.45
C GLU A 173 -6.82 17.62 -4.75
N GLN A 174 -6.56 17.63 -3.44
CA GLN A 174 -6.45 16.42 -2.64
C GLN A 174 -7.79 15.64 -2.62
N LEU A 175 -8.93 16.33 -2.53
CA LEU A 175 -10.26 15.72 -2.59
C LEU A 175 -10.51 15.05 -3.94
N ALA A 176 -10.20 15.73 -5.05
CA ALA A 176 -10.29 15.15 -6.38
C ALA A 176 -9.43 13.90 -6.53
N ALA A 177 -8.22 13.90 -5.94
CA ALA A 177 -7.34 12.74 -5.92
C ALA A 177 -7.89 11.55 -5.08
N LEU A 178 -8.92 11.76 -4.26
CA LEU A 178 -9.62 10.71 -3.52
C LEU A 178 -10.94 10.27 -4.14
N GLU A 179 -11.41 10.94 -5.21
CA GLU A 179 -12.68 10.63 -5.83
C GLU A 179 -12.72 9.17 -6.34
N GLY A 180 -13.83 8.48 -6.08
CA GLY A 180 -13.99 7.06 -6.41
C GLY A 180 -13.14 6.07 -5.59
N LYS A 181 -12.15 6.54 -4.82
CA LYS A 181 -11.28 5.67 -4.01
C LYS A 181 -11.95 5.32 -2.68
N THR A 182 -11.96 4.02 -2.35
CA THR A 182 -12.51 3.52 -1.07
C THR A 182 -11.52 2.63 -0.32
N GLY A 183 -11.78 2.41 0.97
CA GLY A 183 -11.03 1.47 1.81
C GLY A 183 -9.51 1.63 1.74
N ARG A 184 -8.82 0.59 1.24
CA ARG A 184 -7.36 0.53 1.21
C ARG A 184 -6.73 1.48 0.17
N GLU A 185 -7.41 1.74 -0.94
CA GLU A 185 -6.92 2.64 -1.99
C GLU A 185 -7.00 4.09 -1.51
N ARG A 186 -8.14 4.46 -0.93
CA ARG A 186 -8.31 5.76 -0.26
C ARG A 186 -7.24 5.99 0.80
N GLY A 187 -7.01 5.00 1.66
CA GLY A 187 -5.97 5.09 2.70
C GLY A 187 -4.53 5.12 2.15
N GLN A 188 -4.28 4.61 0.94
CA GLN A 188 -2.98 4.77 0.27
C GLN A 188 -2.82 6.18 -0.29
N ALA A 189 -3.84 6.68 -1.00
CA ALA A 189 -3.84 8.05 -1.54
C ALA A 189 -3.73 9.11 -0.42
N MET A 190 -4.43 8.93 0.70
CA MET A 190 -4.29 9.80 1.87
C MET A 190 -2.86 9.86 2.44
N ARG A 191 -2.07 8.78 2.28
CA ARG A 191 -0.67 8.75 2.75
C ARG A 191 0.31 9.36 1.76
N SER A 192 -0.08 9.52 0.50
CA SER A 192 0.75 10.17 -0.52
C SER A 192 0.60 11.69 -0.51
N PHE A 193 -0.49 12.22 0.08
CA PHE A 193 -0.63 13.66 0.24
C PHE A 193 0.44 14.23 1.16
N ASP A 194 1.00 15.37 0.76
CA ASP A 194 1.68 16.22 1.71
C ASP A 194 0.63 17.03 2.47
N LEU A 195 0.45 16.64 3.72
CA LEU A 195 -0.48 17.28 4.63
C LEU A 195 0.31 18.31 5.43
N SER A 196 -0.20 19.54 5.50
CA SER A 196 0.38 20.60 6.32
C SER A 196 0.40 20.21 7.80
N GLU A 197 1.19 20.92 8.62
CA GLU A 197 1.21 20.68 10.07
C GLU A 197 -0.18 20.84 10.68
N ASP A 198 -0.93 21.86 10.26
CA ASP A 198 -2.31 22.10 10.69
C ASP A 198 -3.24 20.94 10.28
N GLN A 199 -3.18 20.48 9.02
CA GLN A 199 -3.96 19.34 8.56
C GLN A 199 -3.62 18.06 9.33
N ARG A 200 -2.34 17.83 9.64
CA ARG A 200 -1.92 16.68 10.45
C ARG A 200 -2.44 16.76 11.88
N ALA A 201 -2.42 17.95 12.47
CA ALA A 201 -2.97 18.20 13.81
C ALA A 201 -4.49 17.95 13.83
N GLU A 202 -5.24 18.48 12.87
CA GLU A 202 -6.68 18.25 12.75
C GLU A 202 -7.02 16.77 12.49
N LEU A 203 -6.24 16.08 11.65
CA LEU A 203 -6.39 14.63 11.47
C LEU A 203 -6.20 13.86 12.78
N GLN A 204 -5.26 14.29 13.62
CA GLN A 204 -5.02 13.65 14.91
C GLN A 204 -6.21 13.88 15.85
N VAL A 205 -6.76 15.10 15.88
CA VAL A 205 -7.97 15.44 16.65
C VAL A 205 -9.15 14.60 16.18
N ILE A 206 -9.43 14.54 14.87
CA ILE A 206 -10.53 13.75 14.31
C ILE A 206 -10.38 12.27 14.68
N ARG A 207 -9.17 11.72 14.61
CA ARG A 207 -8.91 10.32 15.00
C ARG A 207 -9.16 10.08 16.49
N GLU A 208 -8.74 10.99 17.35
CA GLU A 208 -8.95 10.87 18.79
C GLU A 208 -10.43 11.00 19.15
N GLU A 209 -11.12 11.99 18.60
CA GLU A 209 -12.56 12.18 18.81
C GLU A 209 -13.37 11.00 18.28
N SER A 210 -13.05 10.50 17.08
CA SER A 210 -13.69 9.30 16.52
C SER A 210 -13.45 8.08 17.41
N ARG A 211 -12.25 7.94 17.97
CA ARG A 211 -11.93 6.86 18.92
C ARG A 211 -12.72 6.99 20.21
N VAL A 212 -12.79 8.18 20.80
CA VAL A 212 -13.55 8.44 22.04
C VAL A 212 -15.04 8.19 21.81
N ALA A 213 -15.60 8.68 20.70
CA ALA A 213 -16.98 8.42 20.33
C ALA A 213 -17.25 6.92 20.18
N ALA A 214 -16.39 6.20 19.47
CA ALA A 214 -16.52 4.76 19.28
C ALA A 214 -16.42 3.98 20.60
N ASP A 215 -15.54 4.41 21.52
CA ASP A 215 -15.44 3.84 22.85
C ASP A 215 -16.70 4.09 23.69
N ALA A 216 -17.33 5.26 23.56
CA ALA A 216 -18.56 5.60 24.28
C ALA A 216 -19.77 4.74 23.85
N VAL A 217 -19.76 4.16 22.65
CA VAL A 217 -20.81 3.23 22.18
C VAL A 217 -20.77 1.89 22.94
N LEU A 218 -19.61 1.50 23.44
CA LEU A 218 -19.39 0.19 24.07
C LEU A 218 -19.72 0.24 25.57
N THR A 219 -20.24 -0.88 26.10
CA THR A 219 -20.38 -1.06 27.55
C THR A 219 -19.03 -1.31 28.22
N ASP A 220 -18.94 -1.15 29.54
CA ASP A 220 -17.71 -1.42 30.29
C ASP A 220 -17.23 -2.87 30.14
N GLU A 221 -18.15 -3.83 30.09
CA GLU A 221 -17.84 -5.24 29.82
C GLU A 221 -17.30 -5.44 28.41
N GLN A 222 -17.91 -4.79 27.40
CA GLN A 222 -17.43 -4.86 26.01
C GLN A 222 -16.05 -4.23 25.86
N LYS A 223 -15.75 -3.15 26.59
CA LYS A 223 -14.41 -2.53 26.63
C LYS A 223 -13.37 -3.47 27.25
N ALA A 224 -13.72 -4.13 28.35
CA ALA A 224 -12.85 -5.12 28.98
C ALA A 224 -12.54 -6.30 28.01
N GLN A 225 -13.57 -6.83 27.35
CA GLN A 225 -13.41 -7.88 26.32
C GLN A 225 -12.57 -7.38 25.15
N LEU A 226 -12.80 -6.17 24.65
CA LEU A 226 -12.01 -5.56 23.60
C LEU A 226 -10.52 -5.49 23.98
N GLN A 227 -10.21 -5.08 25.20
CA GLN A 227 -8.84 -5.01 25.69
C GLN A 227 -8.17 -6.39 25.73
N GLU A 228 -8.91 -7.43 26.16
CA GLU A 228 -8.43 -8.82 26.13
C GLU A 228 -8.17 -9.29 24.69
N ILE A 229 -9.10 -9.05 23.77
CA ILE A 229 -8.95 -9.41 22.35
C ILE A 229 -7.72 -8.73 21.74
N LEU A 230 -7.52 -7.43 22.01
CA LEU A 230 -6.36 -6.69 21.53
C LEU A 230 -5.05 -7.23 22.10
N THR A 231 -5.02 -7.58 23.39
CA THR A 231 -3.86 -8.16 24.06
C THR A 231 -3.52 -9.53 23.48
N ASN A 232 -4.52 -10.40 23.32
CA ASN A 232 -4.37 -11.72 22.74
C ASN A 232 -3.90 -11.66 21.27
N ARG A 233 -4.42 -10.70 20.48
CA ARG A 233 -3.95 -10.45 19.10
C ARG A 233 -2.54 -9.88 19.05
N GLY A 234 -2.14 -9.08 20.04
CA GLY A 234 -0.77 -8.57 20.21
C GLY A 234 0.22 -9.70 20.49
N ASN A 235 -0.14 -10.63 21.38
CA ASN A 235 0.69 -11.78 21.75
C ASN A 235 0.82 -12.86 20.66
N ARG A 236 -0.11 -12.90 19.69
CA ARG A 236 -0.07 -13.80 18.52
C ARG A 236 0.86 -13.34 17.40
N ARG A 237 1.50 -12.18 17.51
CA ARG A 237 2.53 -11.76 16.55
C ARG A 237 3.86 -12.41 16.98
N PRO A 238 4.43 -13.34 16.19
CA PRO A 238 5.78 -13.81 16.48
C PRO A 238 6.72 -12.61 16.49
N ARG A 239 7.51 -12.49 17.56
CA ARG A 239 8.64 -11.56 17.65
C ARG A 239 9.70 -11.96 16.64
#